data_AF-W6RRI2-F1
#
_entry.id   AF-W6RRI2-F1
#
_cell.length_a   1.000
_cell.length_b   1.000
_cell.length_c   1.000
_cell.angle_alpha   90.00
_cell.angle_beta   90.00
_cell.angle_gamma   90.00
#
_symmetry.space_group_name_H-M   'P 1'
#
loop_
_entity.id
_entity.type
_entity.pdbx_description
1 polymer ?
#
loop_
_entity_poly.entity_id
_entity_poly.type
_entity_poly.pdbx_seq_one_letter_code
_entity_poly.pdbx_strand_id
1 'polypeptide(L)'
;MPWKETSVMEQRLRFVARLEGEGMSDVCREFGISHKTGYKIFNRPEALTDRSGRPVRYANQLPAPVEAKIVSCKKDKPHWGARKIRELLVRKLAGDVRVPAKSTVHAILDRHGLVAHARQRQRYRAEGTALSQALSPNDVWCADFKGEFKLGDGRYCYPLTVTDQVSRYLLACEAVESTKEVGVFEAFRR
;
A
#
# COMPACT_ATOMS: atom_id res chain seq x y z
N MET A 1 -26.15 10.15 30.79
CA MET A 1 -24.80 9.54 30.85
C MET A 1 -23.77 10.64 30.63
N PRO A 2 -23.23 11.28 31.68
CA PRO A 2 -22.48 12.53 31.54
C PRO A 2 -20.99 12.22 31.28
N TRP A 3 -20.69 11.60 30.15
CA TRP A 3 -19.31 11.33 29.78
C TRP A 3 -18.68 12.60 29.21
N LYS A 4 -17.66 13.14 29.89
CA LYS A 4 -16.85 14.25 29.40
C LYS A 4 -15.75 13.71 28.50
N GLU A 5 -15.92 13.83 27.20
CA GLU A 5 -14.80 13.76 26.26
C GLU A 5 -13.84 14.90 26.63
N THR A 6 -12.68 14.56 27.19
CA THR A 6 -11.67 15.55 27.61
C THR A 6 -10.50 15.45 26.64
N SER A 7 -10.15 16.54 25.96
CA SER A 7 -9.00 16.54 25.05
C SER A 7 -7.68 16.58 25.84
N VAL A 8 -6.59 16.11 25.25
CA VAL A 8 -5.24 16.20 25.86
C VAL A 8 -4.87 17.64 26.21
N MET A 9 -5.29 18.60 25.39
CA MET A 9 -5.10 20.04 25.63
C MET A 9 -5.83 20.49 26.89
N GLU A 10 -7.10 20.08 27.04
CA GLU A 10 -7.93 20.45 28.18
C GLU A 10 -7.39 19.84 29.49
N GLN A 11 -6.88 18.61 29.45
CA GLN A 11 -6.21 18.02 30.60
C GLN A 11 -4.93 18.77 30.99
N ARG A 12 -4.13 19.22 30.02
CA ARG A 12 -2.91 19.99 30.29
C ARG A 12 -3.24 21.40 30.84
N LEU A 13 -4.30 22.05 30.36
CA LEU A 13 -4.79 23.32 30.91
C LEU A 13 -5.24 23.17 32.36
N ARG A 14 -6.02 22.13 32.68
CA ARG A 14 -6.42 21.82 34.06
C ARG A 14 -5.21 21.54 34.96
N PHE A 15 -4.20 20.86 34.42
CA PHE A 15 -2.95 20.60 35.14
C PHE A 15 -2.21 21.90 35.49
N VAL A 16 -2.04 22.83 34.54
CA VAL A 16 -1.37 24.12 34.78
C VAL A 16 -2.17 24.98 35.76
N ALA A 17 -3.50 25.06 35.61
CA ALA A 17 -4.35 25.87 36.49
C ALA A 17 -4.28 25.43 37.95
N ARG A 18 -4.12 24.13 38.23
CA ARG A 18 -4.00 23.62 39.61
C ARG A 18 -2.64 23.89 40.24
N LEU A 19 -1.59 24.00 39.44
CA LEU A 19 -0.25 24.35 39.93
C LEU A 19 -0.13 25.79 40.44
N GLU A 20 -1.14 26.65 40.23
CA GLU A 20 -1.16 28.00 40.81
C GLU A 20 -1.42 28.00 42.33
N GLY A 21 -1.98 26.92 42.89
CA GLY A 21 -2.31 26.81 44.32
C GLY A 21 -1.88 25.50 44.98
N GLU A 22 -1.46 24.49 44.23
CA GLU A 22 -1.09 23.16 44.73
C GLU A 22 0.37 22.79 44.39
N GLY A 23 0.94 21.88 45.17
CA GLY A 23 2.31 21.40 44.97
C GLY A 23 2.46 20.44 43.79
N MET A 24 3.54 20.60 43.01
CA MET A 24 3.85 19.78 41.82
C MET A 24 3.71 18.27 42.03
N SER A 25 4.14 17.77 43.19
CA SER A 25 4.12 16.34 43.52
C SER A 25 2.71 15.78 43.59
N ASP A 26 1.79 16.50 44.21
CA ASP A 26 0.43 16.03 44.45
C ASP A 26 -0.39 16.13 43.16
N VAL A 27 -0.23 17.22 42.41
CA VAL A 27 -0.87 17.39 41.10
C VAL A 27 -0.35 16.35 40.09
N CYS A 28 0.96 16.05 40.06
CA CYS A 28 1.49 14.98 39.20
C CYS A 28 0.92 13.60 39.55
N ARG A 29 0.76 13.30 40.85
CA ARG A 29 0.19 12.03 41.33
C ARG A 29 -1.27 11.89 40.90
N GLU A 30 -2.07 12.94 41.01
CA GLU A 30 -3.48 12.91 40.66
C GLU A 30 -3.72 12.83 39.14
N PHE A 31 -2.90 13.50 38.35
CA PHE A 31 -2.97 13.43 36.88
C PHE A 31 -2.28 12.19 36.30
N GLY A 32 -1.66 11.34 37.13
CA GLY A 32 -1.00 10.11 36.69
C GLY A 32 0.22 10.34 35.80
N ILE A 33 0.92 11.47 35.95
CA ILE A 33 2.08 11.82 35.14
C ILE A 33 3.37 11.82 35.97
N SER A 34 4.50 11.54 35.32
CA SER A 34 5.80 11.67 35.98
C SER A 34 6.11 13.13 36.32
N HIS A 35 6.85 13.37 37.40
CA HIS A 35 7.33 14.72 37.76
C HIS A 35 8.10 15.38 36.60
N LYS A 36 8.87 14.60 35.82
CA LYS A 36 9.58 15.09 34.63
C LYS A 36 8.61 15.62 33.57
N THR A 37 7.49 14.95 33.36
CA THR A 37 6.42 15.40 32.46
C THR A 37 5.71 16.63 33.03
N GLY A 38 5.43 16.66 34.33
CA GLY A 38 4.83 17.81 35.01
C GLY A 38 5.65 19.09 34.87
N TYR A 39 6.95 19.04 35.19
CA TYR A 39 7.86 20.18 34.98
C TYR A 39 7.99 20.56 33.50
N LYS A 40 7.93 19.60 32.57
CA LYS A 40 7.95 19.89 31.12
C LYS A 40 6.72 20.70 30.69
N ILE A 41 5.54 20.40 31.27
CA ILE A 41 4.29 21.13 31.00
C ILE A 41 4.33 22.50 31.69
N PHE A 42 4.71 22.56 32.97
CA PHE A 42 4.77 23.80 33.75
C PHE A 42 5.77 24.82 33.22
N ASN A 43 6.97 24.39 32.81
CA ASN A 43 7.98 25.30 32.24
C ASN A 43 7.63 25.79 30.83
N ARG A 44 6.50 25.35 30.25
CA ARG A 44 6.07 25.72 28.89
C ARG A 44 4.55 25.92 28.81
N PRO A 45 3.97 26.86 29.57
CA PRO A 45 2.53 27.07 29.60
C PRO A 45 1.98 27.53 28.23
N GLU A 46 2.78 28.26 27.44
CA GLU A 46 2.40 28.75 26.10
C GLU A 46 2.45 27.68 24.99
N ALA A 47 3.02 26.50 25.26
CA ALA A 47 3.25 25.45 24.27
C ALA A 47 2.68 24.10 24.73
N LEU A 48 1.40 24.11 25.10
CA LEU A 48 0.63 22.91 25.46
C LEU A 48 0.43 21.94 24.28
N THR A 49 0.79 22.35 23.06
CA THR A 49 0.86 21.48 21.87
C THR A 49 2.20 20.75 21.81
N ASP A 50 2.16 19.46 21.48
CA ASP A 50 3.39 18.69 21.31
C ASP A 50 4.15 19.17 20.08
N ARG A 51 5.42 19.57 20.29
CA ARG A 51 6.35 19.77 19.19
C ARG A 51 6.64 18.43 18.54
N SER A 52 6.87 18.44 17.23
CA SER A 52 7.39 17.26 16.55
C SER A 52 8.65 16.77 17.26
N GLY A 53 8.68 15.51 17.71
CA GLY A 53 9.89 14.87 18.24
C GLY A 53 10.95 14.59 17.16
N ARG A 54 10.81 15.21 15.99
CA ARG A 54 11.68 15.00 14.84
C ARG A 54 13.05 15.61 15.12
N PRO A 55 14.15 14.86 14.92
CA PRO A 55 15.49 15.40 15.07
C PRO A 55 15.69 16.67 14.22
N VAL A 56 16.34 17.68 14.80
CA VAL A 56 16.60 18.98 14.14
C VAL A 56 17.44 18.80 12.88
N ARG A 57 18.32 17.80 12.83
CA ARG A 57 19.09 17.43 11.65
C ARG A 57 19.07 15.92 11.46
N TYR A 58 18.82 15.49 10.22
CA TYR A 58 19.09 14.13 9.78
C TYR A 58 20.48 14.09 9.17
N ALA A 59 21.38 13.28 9.73
CA ALA A 59 22.75 13.12 9.23
C ALA A 59 22.80 12.70 7.74
N ASN A 60 21.75 12.06 7.24
CA ASN A 60 21.65 11.54 5.87
C ASN A 60 20.90 12.49 4.92
N GLN A 61 20.48 13.68 5.37
CA GLN A 61 19.80 14.63 4.51
C GLN A 61 20.81 15.40 3.67
N LEU A 62 20.61 15.39 2.35
CA LEU A 62 21.45 16.16 1.46
C LEU A 62 21.30 17.67 1.72
N PRO A 63 22.38 18.46 1.53
CA PRO A 63 22.28 19.91 1.53
C PRO A 63 21.23 20.40 0.52
N ALA A 64 20.42 21.37 0.93
CA ALA A 64 19.36 21.93 0.10
C ALA A 64 19.81 22.40 -1.30
N PRO A 65 21.02 22.98 -1.49
CA PRO A 65 21.50 23.37 -2.83
C PRO A 65 21.65 22.18 -3.79
N VAL A 66 22.08 21.02 -3.29
CA VAL A 66 22.27 19.82 -4.11
C VAL A 66 20.91 19.24 -4.50
N GLU A 67 19.97 19.23 -3.57
CA GLU A 67 18.58 18.81 -3.84
C GLU A 67 17.92 19.71 -4.88
N ALA A 68 18.06 21.04 -4.75
CA ALA A 68 17.54 22.01 -5.71
C ALA A 68 18.13 21.80 -7.11
N LYS A 69 19.44 21.48 -7.21
CA LYS A 69 20.09 21.20 -8.49
C LYS A 69 19.59 19.91 -9.15
N ILE A 70 19.32 18.87 -8.36
CA ILE A 70 18.73 17.61 -8.85
C ILE A 70 17.35 17.88 -9.45
N VAL A 71 16.52 18.64 -8.73
CA VAL A 71 15.17 19.03 -9.17
C VAL A 71 15.24 19.89 -10.43
N SER A 72 16.14 20.89 -10.49
CA SER A 72 16.29 21.75 -11.66
C SER A 72 16.70 20.94 -12.90
N CYS A 73 17.68 20.02 -12.77
CA CYS A 73 18.09 19.16 -13.88
C CYS A 73 16.96 18.26 -14.39
N LYS A 74 16.05 17.81 -13.50
CA LYS A 74 14.87 17.05 -13.92
C LYS A 74 13.84 17.93 -14.63
N LYS A 75 13.65 19.18 -14.19
CA LYS A 75 12.78 20.15 -14.89
C LYS A 75 13.33 20.49 -16.28
N ASP A 76 14.64 20.66 -16.42
CA ASP A 76 15.29 20.90 -17.72
C ASP A 76 15.19 19.70 -18.68
N LYS A 77 15.18 18.47 -18.13
CA LYS A 77 15.11 17.22 -18.89
C LYS A 77 14.01 16.28 -18.34
N PRO A 78 12.72 16.58 -18.60
CA PRO A 78 11.60 15.85 -18.01
C PRO A 78 11.61 14.34 -18.27
N HIS A 79 12.05 13.91 -19.46
CA HIS A 79 12.07 12.49 -19.84
C HIS A 79 13.26 11.71 -19.26
N TRP A 80 14.18 12.36 -18.55
CA TRP A 80 15.38 11.68 -18.03
C TRP A 80 15.13 11.08 -16.65
N GLY A 81 15.52 9.82 -16.48
CA GLY A 81 15.48 9.13 -15.19
C GLY A 81 16.67 9.47 -14.30
N ALA A 82 16.60 9.08 -13.02
CA ALA A 82 17.61 9.36 -12.00
C ALA A 82 19.05 8.99 -12.43
N ARG A 83 19.23 7.93 -13.21
CA ARG A 83 20.54 7.54 -13.77
C ARG A 83 21.14 8.61 -14.68
N LYS A 84 20.36 9.12 -15.64
CA LYS A 84 20.81 10.14 -16.60
C LYS A 84 21.00 11.50 -15.92
N ILE A 85 20.11 11.84 -14.99
CA ILE A 85 20.23 13.06 -14.17
C ILE A 85 21.50 13.03 -13.33
N ARG A 86 21.82 11.90 -12.69
CA ARG A 86 23.08 11.74 -11.95
C ARG A 86 24.30 11.95 -12.82
N GLU A 87 24.33 11.33 -14.01
CA GLU A 87 25.43 11.51 -14.96
C GLU A 87 25.60 12.97 -15.40
N LEU A 88 24.48 13.67 -15.64
CA LEU A 88 24.49 15.10 -15.93
C LEU A 88 25.08 15.93 -14.78
N LEU A 89 24.77 15.57 -13.53
CA LEU A 89 25.30 16.23 -12.34
C LEU A 89 26.80 16.00 -12.19
N VAL A 90 27.29 14.79 -12.43
CA VAL A 90 28.74 14.47 -12.43
C VAL A 90 29.48 15.35 -13.43
N ARG A 91 28.94 15.52 -14.63
CA ARG A 91 29.54 16.37 -15.68
C ARG A 91 29.49 17.86 -15.34
N LYS A 92 28.35 18.34 -14.81
CA LYS A 92 28.16 19.77 -14.50
C LYS A 92 28.92 20.24 -13.26
N LEU A 93 29.17 19.36 -12.30
CA LEU A 93 29.79 19.70 -11.02
C LEU A 93 31.27 19.33 -10.94
N ALA A 94 31.83 18.71 -11.99
CA ALA A 94 33.27 18.46 -12.19
C ALA A 94 34.09 17.92 -11.00
N GLY A 95 33.44 17.34 -9.97
CA GLY A 95 34.08 16.85 -8.76
C GLY A 95 34.02 17.77 -7.54
N ASP A 96 33.58 19.03 -7.69
CA ASP A 96 33.48 20.00 -6.59
C ASP A 96 32.48 19.57 -5.50
N VAL A 97 31.47 18.79 -5.90
CA VAL A 97 30.41 18.32 -5.02
C VAL A 97 30.27 16.81 -5.17
N ARG A 98 30.28 16.10 -4.03
CA ARG A 98 29.99 14.66 -3.99
C ARG A 98 28.58 14.38 -4.49
N VAL A 99 28.48 13.84 -5.70
CA VAL A 99 27.19 13.50 -6.31
C VAL A 99 26.57 12.30 -5.59
N PRO A 100 25.31 12.38 -5.14
CA PRO A 100 24.65 11.28 -4.45
C PRO A 100 24.47 10.03 -5.31
N ALA A 101 24.17 8.91 -4.66
CA ALA A 101 23.86 7.66 -5.33
C ALA A 101 22.61 7.78 -6.21
N LYS A 102 22.49 6.91 -7.22
CA LYS A 102 21.32 6.86 -8.13
C LYS A 102 20.01 6.72 -7.35
N SER A 103 19.99 5.89 -6.30
CA SER A 103 18.83 5.67 -5.44
C SER A 103 18.42 6.95 -4.70
N THR A 104 19.38 7.70 -4.17
CA THR A 104 19.13 8.98 -3.49
C THR A 104 18.60 10.04 -4.45
N VAL A 105 19.14 10.12 -5.67
CA VAL A 105 18.59 10.99 -6.72
C VAL A 105 17.15 10.60 -7.03
N HIS A 106 16.86 9.30 -7.17
CA HIS A 106 15.49 8.83 -7.41
C HIS A 106 14.55 9.18 -6.26
N ALA A 107 14.94 8.94 -5.01
CA ALA A 107 14.14 9.28 -3.83
C ALA A 107 13.88 10.79 -3.71
N ILE A 108 14.85 11.63 -4.08
CA ILE A 108 14.63 13.08 -4.18
C ILE A 108 13.58 13.38 -5.24
N LEU A 109 13.73 12.87 -6.46
CA LEU A 109 12.76 13.12 -7.53
C LEU A 109 11.34 12.63 -7.16
N ASP A 110 11.27 11.51 -6.45
CA ASP A 110 10.02 10.91 -5.99
C ASP A 110 9.31 11.78 -4.95
N ARG A 111 10.04 12.26 -3.92
CA ARG A 111 9.52 13.20 -2.91
C ARG A 111 9.03 14.52 -3.51
N HIS A 112 9.56 14.92 -4.65
CA HIS A 112 9.14 16.12 -5.38
C HIS A 112 8.05 15.84 -6.45
N GLY A 113 7.52 14.62 -6.52
CA GLY A 113 6.46 14.26 -7.47
C GLY A 113 6.92 14.21 -8.93
N LEU A 114 8.23 14.08 -9.19
CA LEU A 114 8.83 14.08 -10.53
C LEU A 114 9.07 12.67 -11.08
N VAL A 115 8.52 11.66 -10.41
CA VAL A 115 8.55 10.26 -10.82
C VAL A 115 7.12 9.83 -11.12
N ALA A 116 6.89 9.32 -12.34
CA ALA A 116 5.64 8.66 -12.65
C ALA A 116 5.65 7.28 -12.00
N HIS A 117 4.79 7.06 -11.01
CA HIS A 117 4.51 5.71 -10.54
C HIS A 117 3.71 4.99 -11.62
N ALA A 118 4.01 3.71 -11.84
CA ALA A 118 3.18 2.88 -12.69
C ALA A 118 1.73 2.99 -12.21
N ARG A 119 0.79 3.33 -13.12
CA ARG A 119 -0.63 3.31 -12.79
C ARG A 119 -0.93 1.94 -12.20
N GLN A 120 -1.49 1.91 -10.99
CA GLN A 120 -2.03 0.66 -10.45
C GLN A 120 -2.94 0.11 -11.53
N ARG A 121 -2.62 -1.09 -12.05
CA ARG A 121 -3.48 -1.76 -13.03
C ARG A 121 -4.87 -1.79 -12.41
N GLN A 122 -5.82 -1.05 -12.98
CA GLN A 122 -7.20 -1.25 -12.63
C GLN A 122 -7.50 -2.71 -12.99
N ARG A 123 -7.67 -3.53 -11.96
CA ARG A 123 -8.21 -4.87 -12.13
C ARG A 123 -9.65 -4.63 -12.53
N TYR A 124 -9.97 -4.85 -13.81
CA TYR A 124 -11.35 -5.00 -14.23
C TYR A 124 -11.94 -6.12 -13.35
N ARG A 125 -12.77 -5.73 -12.39
CA ARG A 125 -13.57 -6.69 -11.63
C ARG A 125 -14.75 -6.99 -12.54
N ALA A 126 -14.72 -8.14 -13.20
CA ALA A 126 -15.92 -8.64 -13.84
C ALA A 126 -17.02 -8.71 -12.76
N GLU A 127 -18.16 -8.09 -13.01
CA GLU A 127 -19.34 -8.26 -12.16
C GLU A 127 -19.86 -9.68 -12.37
N GLY A 128 -20.01 -10.44 -11.28
CA GLY A 128 -20.57 -11.79 -11.37
C GLY A 128 -22.03 -11.74 -11.77
N THR A 129 -22.46 -12.67 -12.62
CA THR A 129 -23.89 -12.92 -12.87
C THR A 129 -24.54 -13.57 -11.64
N ALA A 130 -25.87 -13.44 -11.52
CA ALA A 130 -26.61 -14.13 -10.47
C ALA A 130 -26.41 -15.65 -10.60
N LEU A 131 -25.98 -16.29 -9.52
CA LEU A 131 -25.73 -17.73 -9.48
C LEU A 131 -27.01 -18.49 -9.17
N SER A 132 -27.27 -19.59 -9.88
CA SER A 132 -28.36 -20.52 -9.56
C SER A 132 -28.07 -21.23 -8.24
N GLN A 133 -29.09 -21.36 -7.38
CA GLN A 133 -29.01 -22.20 -6.18
C GLN A 133 -29.35 -23.65 -6.55
N ALA A 134 -28.48 -24.59 -6.19
CA ALA A 134 -28.71 -26.02 -6.30
C ALA A 134 -29.05 -26.58 -4.91
N LEU A 135 -30.22 -27.21 -4.76
CA LEU A 135 -30.74 -27.70 -3.47
C LEU A 135 -30.59 -29.22 -3.33
N SER A 136 -30.66 -29.93 -4.45
CA SER A 136 -30.60 -31.39 -4.55
C SER A 136 -29.55 -31.82 -5.59
N PRO A 137 -29.01 -33.04 -5.50
CA PRO A 137 -28.19 -33.60 -6.57
C PRO A 137 -28.95 -33.62 -7.90
N ASN A 138 -28.26 -33.31 -8.99
CA ASN A 138 -28.77 -33.12 -10.35
C ASN A 138 -29.56 -31.82 -10.63
N ASP A 139 -29.62 -30.88 -9.68
CA ASP A 139 -30.24 -29.57 -9.93
C ASP A 139 -29.39 -28.68 -10.86
N VAL A 140 -28.06 -28.69 -10.67
CA VAL A 140 -27.11 -27.88 -11.45
C VAL A 140 -25.84 -28.67 -11.69
N TRP A 141 -25.46 -28.79 -12.96
CA TRP A 141 -24.18 -29.34 -13.38
C TRP A 141 -23.18 -28.24 -13.70
N CYS A 142 -21.96 -28.39 -13.22
CA CYS A 142 -20.84 -27.52 -13.50
C CYS A 142 -19.95 -28.18 -14.56
N ALA A 143 -19.93 -27.60 -15.74
CA ALA A 143 -19.08 -28.02 -16.86
C ALA A 143 -17.88 -27.08 -16.98
N ASP A 144 -16.67 -27.65 -17.02
CA ASP A 144 -15.43 -26.88 -17.07
C ASP A 144 -14.36 -27.60 -17.88
N PHE A 145 -13.59 -26.83 -18.65
CA PHE A 145 -12.40 -27.29 -19.34
C PHE A 145 -11.17 -27.09 -18.47
N LYS A 146 -10.38 -28.14 -18.26
CA LYS A 146 -9.16 -28.07 -17.42
C LYS A 146 -7.93 -27.45 -18.12
N GLY A 147 -8.14 -26.86 -19.29
CA GLY A 147 -7.08 -26.26 -20.11
C GLY A 147 -6.68 -27.14 -21.29
N GLU A 148 -5.59 -26.76 -21.96
CA GLU A 148 -5.04 -27.48 -23.10
C GLU A 148 -3.92 -28.44 -22.68
N PHE A 149 -4.05 -29.70 -23.06
CA PHE A 149 -3.08 -30.75 -22.77
C PHE A 149 -2.47 -31.23 -24.08
N LYS A 150 -1.16 -31.08 -24.23
CA LYS A 150 -0.45 -31.57 -25.39
C LYS A 150 -0.17 -33.06 -25.25
N LEU A 151 -0.70 -33.86 -26.17
CA LEU A 151 -0.51 -35.30 -26.24
C LEU A 151 0.87 -35.65 -26.81
N GLY A 152 1.27 -36.92 -26.65
CA GLY A 152 2.56 -37.42 -27.13
C GLY A 152 2.71 -37.37 -28.66
N ASP A 153 1.61 -37.34 -29.40
CA ASP A 153 1.57 -37.14 -30.85
C ASP A 153 1.66 -35.66 -31.29
N GLY A 154 1.77 -34.75 -30.32
CA GLY A 154 1.89 -33.32 -30.53
C GLY A 154 0.56 -32.57 -30.72
N ARG A 155 -0.58 -33.27 -30.72
CA ARG A 155 -1.92 -32.65 -30.80
C ARG A 155 -2.37 -32.15 -29.42
N TYR A 156 -3.28 -31.18 -29.41
CA TYR A 156 -3.90 -30.72 -28.17
C TYR A 156 -5.20 -31.47 -27.89
N CYS A 157 -5.40 -31.82 -26.63
CA CYS A 157 -6.62 -32.34 -26.06
C CYS A 157 -7.14 -31.33 -25.03
N TYR A 158 -8.46 -31.19 -24.94
CA TYR A 158 -9.13 -30.30 -24.00
C TYR A 158 -10.06 -31.16 -23.12
N PRO A 159 -9.63 -31.56 -21.92
CA PRO A 159 -10.44 -32.37 -21.02
C PRO A 159 -11.65 -31.56 -20.52
N LEU A 160 -12.83 -32.05 -20.83
CA LEU A 160 -14.10 -31.56 -20.31
C LEU A 160 -14.47 -32.37 -19.07
N THR A 161 -14.71 -31.68 -17.96
CA THR A 161 -15.23 -32.27 -16.74
C THR A 161 -16.64 -31.76 -16.47
N VAL A 162 -17.56 -32.67 -16.15
CA VAL A 162 -18.93 -32.34 -15.73
C VAL A 162 -19.11 -32.87 -14.32
N THR A 163 -19.42 -31.97 -13.40
CA THR A 163 -19.62 -32.29 -11.97
C THR A 163 -20.97 -31.82 -11.50
N ASP A 164 -21.56 -32.54 -10.54
CA ASP A 164 -22.76 -32.09 -9.86
C ASP A 164 -22.40 -31.06 -8.77
N GLN A 165 -23.14 -29.94 -8.71
CA GLN A 165 -22.81 -28.83 -7.81
C GLN A 165 -23.02 -29.19 -6.32
N VAL A 166 -24.00 -30.04 -5.99
CA VAL A 166 -24.36 -30.38 -4.61
C VAL A 166 -23.54 -31.56 -4.10
N SER A 167 -23.62 -32.69 -4.77
CA SER A 167 -22.93 -33.94 -4.39
C SER A 167 -21.44 -33.92 -4.70
N ARG A 168 -20.97 -32.97 -5.54
CA ARG A 168 -19.58 -32.92 -6.04
C ARG A 168 -19.15 -34.14 -6.83
N TYR A 169 -20.10 -34.98 -7.24
CA TYR A 169 -19.83 -36.18 -8.01
C TYR A 169 -19.37 -35.82 -9.43
N LEU A 170 -18.37 -36.54 -9.94
CA LEU A 170 -17.87 -36.39 -11.31
C LEU A 170 -18.74 -37.23 -12.25
N LEU A 171 -19.61 -36.55 -12.99
CA LEU A 171 -20.57 -37.18 -13.91
C LEU A 171 -19.90 -37.60 -15.21
N ALA A 172 -18.97 -36.79 -15.73
CA ALA A 172 -18.23 -37.10 -16.95
C ALA A 172 -16.81 -36.49 -16.94
N CYS A 173 -15.89 -37.19 -17.60
CA CYS A 173 -14.53 -36.72 -17.89
C CYS A 173 -14.17 -37.18 -19.31
N GLU A 174 -14.31 -36.27 -20.27
CA GLU A 174 -14.15 -36.58 -21.70
C GLU A 174 -12.99 -35.77 -22.29
N ALA A 175 -12.19 -36.43 -23.10
CA ALA A 175 -11.14 -35.80 -23.90
C ALA A 175 -11.72 -35.36 -25.23
N VAL A 176 -11.82 -34.05 -25.49
CA VAL A 176 -12.27 -33.51 -26.79
C VAL A 176 -11.14 -32.80 -27.52
N GLU A 177 -11.21 -32.81 -28.86
CA GLU A 177 -10.21 -32.20 -29.74
C GLU A 177 -10.33 -30.67 -29.81
N SER A 178 -11.44 -30.10 -29.34
CA SER A 178 -11.71 -28.66 -29.38
C SER A 178 -12.67 -28.23 -28.29
N THR A 179 -12.57 -26.96 -27.87
CA THR A 179 -13.52 -26.30 -26.96
C THR A 179 -14.79 -25.78 -27.65
N LYS A 180 -14.96 -26.09 -28.94
CA LYS A 180 -16.15 -25.71 -29.72
C LYS A 180 -17.36 -26.58 -29.38
N GLU A 181 -18.52 -25.94 -29.42
CA GLU A 181 -19.84 -26.46 -29.08
C GLU A 181 -20.17 -27.87 -29.61
N VAL A 182 -19.88 -28.14 -30.90
CA VAL A 182 -20.29 -29.38 -31.59
C VAL A 182 -19.77 -30.64 -30.90
N GLY A 183 -18.50 -30.66 -30.48
CA GLY A 183 -17.91 -31.83 -29.82
C GLY A 183 -18.31 -31.95 -28.34
N VAL A 184 -18.72 -30.84 -27.73
CA VAL A 184 -19.08 -30.77 -26.30
C VAL A 184 -20.47 -31.33 -26.05
N PHE A 185 -21.43 -31.06 -26.93
CA PHE A 185 -22.81 -31.54 -26.74
C PHE A 185 -22.94 -33.05 -26.67
N GLU A 186 -22.12 -33.79 -27.43
CA GLU A 186 -22.14 -35.26 -27.40
C GLU A 186 -21.77 -35.81 -26.01
N ALA A 187 -20.97 -35.08 -25.22
CA ALA A 187 -20.64 -35.47 -23.85
C ALA A 187 -21.85 -35.43 -22.90
N PHE A 188 -22.91 -34.67 -23.23
CA PHE A 188 -24.12 -34.52 -22.43
C PHE A 188 -25.29 -35.40 -22.88
N ARG A 189 -25.16 -36.12 -24.01
CA ARG A 189 -26.24 -36.95 -24.59
C ARG A 189 -26.24 -38.41 -24.13
N ARG A 190 -25.30 -38.80 -23.26
CA ARG A 190 -25.14 -40.19 -22.80
C ARG A 190 -26.12 -40.57 -21.70
#